data_AF-A0A1I5B111-F1
#
_entry.id   AF-A0A1I5B111-F1
#
_cell.length_a   1.000
_cell.length_b   1.000
_cell.length_c   1.000
_cell.angle_alpha   90.00
_cell.angle_beta   90.00
_cell.angle_gamma   90.00
#
_symmetry.space_group_name_H-M   'P 1'
#
loop_
_entity.id
_entity.type
_entity.pdbx_description
1 polymer ?
#
loop_
_entity_poly.entity_id
_entity_poly.type
_entity_poly.pdbx_seq_one_letter_code
_entity_poly.pdbx_strand_id
1 'polypeptide(L)'
;MKELKQHIIFKGFTVLLVLVILLPAAVKMGHVFENHKHEVCLNKSTTHFHALDLECEFYKFKVSNHFFHIPENFHILEVEENHEIASSQYVYLSPFQQLHFSLRGPPVFS
;
A
#
# COMPACT_ATOMS: atom_id res chain seq x y z
N MET A 1 6.66 46.55 -28.53
CA MET A 1 6.30 45.27 -29.20
C MET A 1 6.96 44.04 -28.56
N LYS A 2 8.23 44.09 -28.15
CA LYS A 2 8.93 42.96 -27.46
C LYS A 2 8.26 42.56 -26.14
N GLU A 3 8.00 43.54 -25.28
CA GLU A 3 7.33 43.33 -23.98
C GLU A 3 5.93 42.69 -24.11
N LEU A 4 5.14 43.15 -25.09
CA LEU A 4 3.80 42.58 -25.35
C LEU A 4 3.88 41.11 -25.75
N LYS A 5 4.86 40.75 -26.60
CA LYS A 5 5.09 39.35 -27.00
C LYS A 5 5.53 38.49 -25.81
N GLN A 6 6.42 39.01 -24.96
CA GLN A 6 6.85 38.29 -23.74
C GLN A 6 5.69 38.04 -22.78
N HIS A 7 4.81 39.03 -22.56
CA HIS A 7 3.62 38.84 -21.75
C HIS A 7 2.65 37.80 -22.30
N ILE A 8 2.44 37.76 -23.62
CA ILE A 8 1.58 36.76 -24.26
C ILE A 8 2.17 35.35 -24.11
N ILE A 9 3.48 35.20 -24.35
CA ILE A 9 4.18 33.92 -24.19
C ILE A 9 4.10 33.44 -22.74
N PHE A 10 4.35 34.33 -21.78
CA PHE A 10 4.28 34.02 -20.36
C PHE A 10 2.89 33.55 -19.94
N LYS A 11 1.83 34.28 -20.35
CA LYS A 11 0.44 33.87 -20.08
C LYS A 11 0.11 32.53 -20.72
N GLY A 12 0.54 32.30 -21.96
CA GLY A 12 0.37 31.02 -22.64
C GLY A 12 1.02 29.86 -21.89
N PHE A 13 2.26 30.05 -21.43
CA PHE A 13 2.98 29.05 -20.65
C PHE A 13 2.30 28.79 -19.29
N THR A 14 1.76 29.83 -18.67
CA THR A 14 1.02 29.70 -17.39
C THR A 14 -0.24 28.86 -17.57
N VAL A 15 -1.01 29.10 -18.63
CA VAL A 15 -2.21 28.31 -18.95
C VAL A 15 -1.84 26.86 -19.28
N LEU A 16 -0.77 26.66 -20.05
CA LEU A 16 -0.26 25.32 -20.36
C LEU A 16 0.13 24.56 -19.09
N LEU A 17 0.84 25.21 -18.18
CA LEU A 17 1.25 24.62 -16.90
C LEU A 17 0.03 24.18 -16.08
N VAL A 18 -0.99 25.03 -15.99
CA VAL A 18 -2.25 24.71 -15.30
C VAL A 18 -2.94 23.50 -15.95
N LEU A 19 -3.01 23.46 -17.28
CA LEU A 19 -3.59 22.33 -18.01
C LEU A 19 -2.84 21.03 -17.72
N VAL A 20 -1.51 21.05 -17.74
CA VAL A 20 -0.67 19.89 -17.44
C VAL A 20 -0.88 19.39 -16.01
N ILE A 21 -0.99 20.30 -15.05
CA ILE A 21 -1.23 19.96 -13.64
C ILE A 21 -2.63 19.36 -13.44
N LEU A 22 -3.65 19.85 -14.17
CA LEU A 22 -5.03 19.37 -14.05
C LEU A 22 -5.32 18.09 -14.84
N LEU A 23 -4.53 17.78 -15.88
CA LEU A 23 -4.76 16.64 -16.77
C LEU A 23 -4.84 15.29 -16.03
N PRO A 24 -3.96 14.97 -15.05
CA PRO A 24 -4.09 13.74 -14.26
C PRO A 24 -5.40 13.67 -13.47
N ALA A 25 -5.90 14.79 -12.95
CA ALA A 25 -7.17 14.83 -12.23
C ALA A 25 -8.37 14.60 -13.16
N ALA A 26 -8.35 15.19 -14.37
CA ALA A 26 -9.38 14.98 -15.38
C ALA A 26 -9.45 13.51 -15.84
N VAL A 27 -8.30 12.88 -16.09
CA VAL A 27 -8.23 11.45 -16.45
C VAL A 27 -8.78 10.58 -15.33
N LYS A 28 -8.43 10.86 -14.07
CA LYS A 28 -9.01 10.18 -12.89
C LYS A 28 -10.53 10.29 -12.85
N MET A 29 -11.06 11.51 -13.04
CA MET A 29 -12.50 11.72 -13.03
C MET A 29 -13.20 10.92 -14.12
N GLY A 30 -12.65 10.87 -15.34
CA GLY A 30 -13.19 10.04 -16.43
C GLY A 30 -13.23 8.56 -16.07
N HIS A 31 -12.13 8.04 -15.52
CA HIS A 31 -12.01 6.62 -15.15
C HIS A 31 -12.97 6.18 -14.02
N VAL A 32 -13.42 7.09 -13.16
CA VAL A 32 -14.45 6.82 -12.13
C VAL A 32 -15.81 6.51 -12.76
N PHE A 33 -16.11 7.08 -13.93
CA PHE A 33 -17.36 6.84 -14.65
C PHE A 33 -17.26 5.69 -15.66
N GLU A 34 -16.08 5.11 -15.85
CA GLU A 34 -15.92 3.89 -16.62
C GLU A 34 -16.50 2.71 -15.83
N ASN A 35 -17.36 1.93 -16.49
CA ASN A 35 -17.94 0.75 -15.90
C ASN A 35 -16.90 -0.38 -15.89
N HIS A 36 -16.05 -0.41 -14.87
CA HIS A 36 -15.17 -1.54 -14.61
C HIS A 36 -16.02 -2.75 -14.26
N LYS A 37 -16.10 -3.73 -15.17
CA LYS A 37 -16.71 -5.02 -14.87
C LYS A 37 -15.76 -5.75 -13.95
N HIS A 38 -16.05 -5.71 -12.65
CA HIS A 38 -15.38 -6.60 -11.71
C HIS A 38 -15.87 -8.02 -11.97
N GLU A 39 -15.11 -8.79 -12.76
CA GLU A 39 -15.38 -10.22 -12.95
C GLU A 39 -15.05 -10.97 -11.66
N VAL A 40 -16.09 -11.37 -10.93
CA VAL A 40 -15.93 -12.20 -9.73
C VAL A 40 -15.50 -13.61 -10.17
N CYS A 41 -14.32 -14.04 -9.72
CA CYS A 41 -13.81 -15.38 -10.00
C CYS A 41 -14.65 -16.44 -9.27
N LEU A 42 -15.61 -17.06 -9.96
CA LEU A 42 -16.48 -18.09 -9.35
C LEU A 42 -15.81 -19.46 -9.23
N ASN A 43 -14.70 -19.71 -9.94
CA ASN A 43 -14.04 -21.01 -9.98
C ASN A 43 -12.52 -20.89 -9.75
N LYS A 44 -12.01 -21.60 -8.73
CA LYS A 44 -10.59 -21.61 -8.36
C LYS A 44 -9.72 -22.47 -9.27
N SER A 45 -10.31 -23.34 -10.09
CA SER A 45 -9.57 -24.31 -10.92
C SER A 45 -9.27 -23.86 -12.35
N THR A 46 -9.85 -22.74 -12.78
CA THR A 46 -9.59 -22.17 -14.11
C THR A 46 -8.57 -21.05 -13.99
N THR A 47 -7.39 -21.26 -14.57
CA THR A 47 -6.38 -20.20 -14.79
C THR A 47 -6.93 -19.21 -15.80
N HIS A 48 -7.76 -18.29 -15.34
CA HIS A 48 -8.11 -17.12 -16.12
C HIS A 48 -6.96 -16.13 -15.93
N PHE A 49 -6.40 -15.66 -17.04
CA PHE A 49 -5.59 -14.45 -16.98
C PHE A 49 -6.54 -13.34 -16.56
N HIS A 50 -6.35 -12.77 -15.38
CA HIS A 50 -6.99 -11.50 -15.07
C HIS A 50 -6.65 -10.58 -16.24
N ALA A 51 -7.67 -10.06 -16.93
CA ALA A 51 -7.45 -8.94 -17.84
C ALA A 51 -6.68 -7.90 -17.04
N LEU A 52 -5.69 -7.26 -17.67
CA LEU A 52 -4.83 -6.28 -17.01
C LEU A 52 -5.74 -5.21 -16.38
N ASP A 53 -6.05 -5.38 -15.10
CA ASP A 53 -6.81 -4.42 -14.35
C ASP A 53 -5.82 -3.29 -14.17
N LEU A 54 -6.02 -2.25 -14.96
CA LEU A 54 -5.39 -0.97 -14.72
C LEU A 54 -6.07 -0.41 -13.49
N GLU A 55 -5.84 -1.05 -12.35
CA GLU A 55 -6.11 -0.52 -11.03
C GLU A 55 -5.39 0.83 -11.02
N CYS A 56 -6.16 1.87 -11.31
CA CYS A 56 -5.76 3.25 -11.35
C CYS A 56 -5.52 3.72 -9.89
N GLU A 57 -4.74 2.96 -9.15
CA GLU A 57 -4.24 3.27 -7.82
C GLU A 57 -3.07 4.24 -7.99
N PHE A 58 -3.40 5.49 -8.27
CA PHE A 58 -2.43 6.57 -8.38
C PHE A 58 -1.69 6.88 -7.06
N TYR A 59 -1.99 6.16 -5.98
CA TYR A 59 -1.36 6.24 -4.67
C TYR A 59 -0.46 5.03 -4.35
N LYS A 60 -0.12 4.18 -5.32
CA LYS A 60 0.91 3.12 -5.14
C LYS A 60 2.26 3.69 -4.68
N PHE A 61 2.51 4.97 -4.93
CA PHE A 61 3.71 5.68 -4.49
C PHE A 61 3.35 6.82 -3.55
N LYS A 62 3.97 6.81 -2.36
CA LYS A 62 3.85 7.86 -1.36
C LYS A 62 4.63 9.10 -1.81
N VAL A 63 3.94 10.08 -2.38
CA VAL A 63 4.56 11.33 -2.89
C VAL A 63 5.16 12.19 -1.77
N SER A 64 4.68 12.04 -0.52
CA SER A 64 5.21 12.78 0.63
C SER A 64 6.17 11.93 1.48
N ASN A 65 7.41 12.38 1.60
CA ASN A 65 8.28 11.93 2.68
C ASN A 65 7.70 12.46 4.00
N HIS A 66 7.26 11.56 4.89
CA HIS A 66 6.88 11.98 6.23
C HIS A 66 8.13 12.43 6.96
N PHE A 67 8.24 13.72 7.22
CA PHE A 67 9.27 14.27 8.08
C PHE A 67 8.85 14.02 9.53
N PHE A 68 9.47 13.03 10.16
CA PHE A 68 9.32 12.80 11.59
C PHE A 68 10.41 13.59 12.32
N HIS A 69 10.00 14.68 12.97
CA HIS A 69 10.88 15.41 13.86
C HIS A 69 11.00 14.62 15.17
N ILE A 70 12.15 14.00 15.42
CA ILE A 70 12.43 13.42 16.73
C ILE A 70 12.65 14.59 17.69
N PRO A 71 11.84 14.76 18.74
CA PRO A 71 12.07 15.83 19.71
C PRO A 71 13.43 15.62 20.37
N GLU A 72 14.26 16.66 20.45
CA GLU A 72 15.60 16.59 21.07
C GLU A 72 15.56 16.12 22.53
N ASN A 73 14.41 16.27 23.20
CA ASN A 73 14.19 15.92 24.60
C ASN A 73 13.46 14.58 24.76
N PHE A 74 13.81 13.56 23.97
CA PHE A 74 13.29 12.22 24.24
C PHE A 74 14.10 11.58 25.37
N HIS A 75 13.41 11.19 26.44
CA HIS A 75 14.01 10.37 27.48
C HIS A 75 13.78 8.91 27.11
N ILE A 76 14.86 8.17 26.90
CA ILE A 76 14.79 6.70 26.86
C ILE A 76 14.43 6.27 28.27
N LEU A 77 13.25 5.68 28.47
CA LEU A 77 12.96 5.01 29.72
C LEU A 77 13.93 3.84 29.85
N GLU A 78 14.84 3.93 30.82
CA GLU A 78 15.60 2.79 31.28
C GLU A 78 14.61 1.84 31.95
N VAL A 79 14.22 0.79 31.21
CA VAL A 79 13.40 -0.28 31.77
C VAL A 79 14.32 -1.06 32.69
N GLU A 80 14.15 -0.85 34.00
CA GLU A 80 14.71 -1.76 34.98
C GLU A 80 14.01 -3.11 34.81
N GLU A 81 14.75 -4.13 34.40
CA GLU A 81 14.24 -5.49 34.29
C GLU A 81 13.99 -6.03 35.71
N ASN A 82 12.84 -5.66 36.27
CA ASN A 82 12.37 -6.06 37.59
C ASN A 82 11.64 -7.41 37.58
N HIS A 83 11.81 -8.18 36.51
CA HIS A 83 11.29 -9.53 36.42
C HIS A 83 12.42 -10.51 36.67
N GLU A 84 12.19 -11.47 37.58
CA GLU A 84 13.05 -12.63 37.63
C GLU A 84 12.86 -13.41 36.33
N ILE A 85 13.95 -13.89 35.72
CA ILE A 85 13.86 -14.88 34.65
C ILE A 85 13.16 -16.09 35.26
N ALA A 86 11.87 -16.25 34.96
CA ALA A 86 11.15 -17.46 35.27
C ALA A 86 11.78 -18.56 34.42
N SER A 87 12.81 -19.21 34.94
CA SER A 87 13.30 -20.47 34.38
C SER A 87 12.10 -21.38 34.39
N SER A 88 11.55 -21.66 33.20
CA SER A 88 10.33 -22.43 33.12
C SER A 88 10.59 -23.76 33.83
N GLN A 89 9.89 -24.03 34.93
CA GLN A 89 9.85 -25.35 35.53
C GLN A 89 9.00 -26.30 34.67
N TYR A 90 8.63 -25.88 33.46
CA TYR A 90 7.84 -26.65 32.53
C TYR A 90 8.68 -27.78 31.96
N VAL A 91 8.68 -28.90 32.68
CA VAL A 91 9.13 -30.18 32.18
C VAL A 91 8.04 -30.72 31.27
N TYR A 92 8.30 -30.73 29.96
CA TYR A 92 7.41 -31.34 29.00
C TYR A 92 7.41 -32.86 29.26
N LEU A 93 6.35 -33.38 29.88
CA LEU A 93 6.22 -34.80 30.21
C LEU A 93 6.08 -35.70 28.97
N SER A 94 5.84 -35.10 27.81
CA SER A 94 5.70 -35.81 26.53
C SER A 94 6.25 -34.95 25.42
N PRO A 95 7.21 -35.41 24.59
CA PRO A 95 7.68 -34.67 23.41
C PRO A 95 6.59 -34.50 22.33
N PHE A 96 5.42 -35.12 22.50
CA PHE A 96 4.33 -35.04 21.55
C PHE A 96 3.60 -33.70 21.64
N GLN A 97 4.00 -32.78 20.78
CA GLN A 97 3.24 -31.56 20.50
C GLN A 97 2.33 -31.79 19.31
N GLN A 98 1.01 -31.81 19.56
CA GLN A 98 0.03 -31.88 18.48
C GLN A 98 0.14 -30.60 17.63
N LEU A 99 0.55 -30.75 16.37
CA LEU A 99 0.72 -29.63 15.46
C LEU A 99 -0.68 -29.07 15.12
N HIS A 100 -0.78 -27.77 14.86
CA HIS A 100 -2.06 -27.10 14.56
C HIS A 100 -2.79 -27.68 13.33
N PHE A 101 -2.09 -28.50 12.53
CA PHE A 101 -2.62 -29.21 11.37
C PHE A 101 -2.82 -30.71 11.61
N SER A 102 -2.52 -31.26 12.79
CA SER A 102 -2.72 -32.69 13.08
C SER A 102 -4.18 -33.13 13.05
N LEU A 103 -5.13 -32.19 13.15
CA LEU A 103 -6.57 -32.45 12.99
C LEU A 103 -7.08 -32.16 11.57
N ARG A 104 -6.22 -31.64 10.67
CA ARG A 104 -6.60 -31.44 9.27
C ARG A 104 -6.35 -32.75 8.55
N GLY A 105 -7.37 -33.23 7.83
CA GLY A 105 -7.20 -34.37 6.94
C GLY A 105 -6.14 -34.08 5.86
N PRO A 106 -5.54 -35.11 5.28
CA PRO A 106 -4.57 -34.94 4.20
C PRO A 106 -5.17 -34.11 3.06
N PRO A 107 -4.37 -33.24 2.40
CA PRO A 107 -4.84 -32.47 1.27
C PRO A 107 -5.36 -33.42 0.19
N VAL A 108 -6.55 -33.14 -0.32
CA VAL A 108 -7.30 -34.01 -1.24
C VAL A 108 -6.55 -34.21 -2.58
N PHE A 109 -5.55 -33.37 -2.86
CA PHE A 109 -4.71 -33.47 -4.04
C PHE A 109 -3.23 -33.37 -3.62
N SER A 110 -2.58 -34.53 -3.53
CA SER A 110 -1.12 -34.69 -3.43
C SER A 110 -0.54 -35.06 -4.79
#